data_AF-A0A947J858-F1
#
_entry.id   AF-A0A947J858-F1
#
_cell.length_a   1.000
_cell.length_b   1.000
_cell.length_c   1.000
_cell.angle_alpha   90.00
_cell.angle_beta   90.00
_cell.angle_gamma   90.00
#
_symmetry.space_group_name_H-M   'P 1'
#
loop_
_entity.id
_entity.type
_entity.pdbx_description
1 polymer ?
#
loop_
_entity_poly.entity_id
_entity_poly.type
_entity_poly.pdbx_seq_one_letter_code
_entity_poly.pdbx_strand_id
1 'polypeptide(L)'
;TDFPADIGQLILKSFPKLGEKYVAVRSSATAEDSSIASWAGELESYLYVDKGNLLDMIKTCWSSLFTPRAIFYRFEKKLHRMKVSVAVVVQKMVNSEISGITFTAHPVTKDRNQMVIEAGWGQGESIVAGKITPDTYIYDKVIGSLIDINISSQKEMIVSKSGSGTKTVKVPKIKASQQKLSGEQIMKLAVICEKIEKHYRVPQDIEWALEKNKLYITQTRPITTL
;
A
#
# COMPACT_ATOMS: atom_id res chain seq x y z
N THR A 1 16.47 13.05 -19.67
CA THR A 1 15.32 13.41 -20.53
C THR A 1 14.46 14.40 -19.81
N ASP A 2 14.11 15.49 -20.48
CA ASP A 2 13.21 16.50 -19.94
C ASP A 2 11.78 15.98 -19.89
N PHE A 3 10.98 16.52 -18.97
CA PHE A 3 9.57 16.17 -18.88
C PHE A 3 8.82 16.82 -20.06
N PRO A 4 8.01 16.09 -20.84
CA PRO A 4 7.22 16.70 -21.91
C PRO A 4 6.33 17.84 -21.39
N ALA A 5 6.50 19.05 -21.92
CA ALA A 5 5.93 20.26 -21.34
C ALA A 5 4.39 20.26 -21.32
N ASP A 6 3.77 19.72 -22.38
CA ASP A 6 2.32 19.56 -22.52
C ASP A 6 1.75 18.62 -21.44
N ILE A 7 2.38 17.46 -21.22
CA ILE A 7 1.97 16.50 -20.20
C ILE A 7 2.21 17.08 -18.79
N GLY A 8 3.36 17.71 -18.57
CA GLY A 8 3.70 18.33 -17.29
C GLY A 8 2.70 19.41 -16.88
N GLN A 9 2.32 20.29 -17.82
CA GLN A 9 1.29 21.30 -17.59
C GLN A 9 -0.08 20.68 -17.27
N LEU A 10 -0.48 19.63 -18.00
CA LEU A 10 -1.75 18.93 -17.76
C LEU A 10 -1.81 18.31 -16.35
N ILE A 11 -0.72 17.68 -15.91
CA ILE A 11 -0.58 17.09 -14.56
C ILE A 11 -0.69 18.20 -13.51
N LEU A 12 0.09 19.27 -13.64
CA LEU A 12 0.12 20.37 -12.67
C LEU A 12 -1.21 21.16 -12.61
N LYS A 13 -1.95 21.22 -13.72
CA LYS A 13 -3.31 21.79 -13.79
C LYS A 13 -4.35 20.88 -13.13
N SER A 14 -4.13 19.58 -13.14
CA SER A 14 -5.03 18.59 -12.52
C SER A 14 -4.78 18.43 -11.02
N PHE A 15 -3.55 18.66 -10.55
CA PHE A 15 -3.16 18.53 -9.14
C PHE A 15 -4.12 19.21 -8.14
N PRO A 16 -4.56 20.48 -8.33
CA PRO A 16 -5.45 21.14 -7.37
C PRO A 16 -6.81 20.44 -7.21
N LYS A 17 -7.25 19.64 -8.19
CA LYS A 17 -8.51 18.89 -8.13
C LYS A 17 -8.49 17.81 -7.05
N LEU A 18 -7.31 17.38 -6.59
CA LEU A 18 -7.16 16.43 -5.50
C LEU A 18 -7.46 17.05 -4.12
N GLY A 19 -7.50 18.39 -4.03
CA GLY A 19 -7.89 19.12 -2.83
C GLY A 19 -6.91 18.99 -1.66
N GLU A 20 -5.69 18.53 -1.89
CA GLU A 20 -4.70 18.27 -0.84
C GLU A 20 -3.34 18.87 -1.16
N LYS A 21 -2.57 19.19 -0.12
CA LYS A 21 -1.21 19.69 -0.25
C LYS A 21 -0.25 18.60 -0.73
N TYR A 22 -0.47 17.37 -0.28
CA TYR A 22 0.43 16.25 -0.52
C TYR A 22 -0.30 15.10 -1.22
N VAL A 23 0.44 14.40 -2.08
CA VAL A 23 -0.02 13.22 -2.81
C VAL A 23 0.93 12.04 -2.61
N ALA A 24 0.43 10.83 -2.84
CA ALA A 24 1.26 9.66 -3.06
C ALA A 24 1.42 9.44 -4.56
N VAL A 25 2.66 9.22 -5.00
CA VAL A 25 3.03 8.93 -6.38
C VAL A 25 3.46 7.47 -6.43
N ARG A 26 2.65 6.63 -7.07
CA ARG A 26 2.83 5.18 -7.09
C ARG A 26 3.02 4.69 -8.51
N SER A 27 4.06 3.91 -8.73
CA SER A 27 4.26 3.21 -9.99
C SER A 27 3.21 2.11 -10.15
N SER A 28 2.72 1.94 -11.37
CA SER A 28 1.81 0.86 -11.74
C SER A 28 2.24 0.32 -13.11
N ALA A 29 2.84 -0.86 -13.13
CA ALA A 29 3.36 -1.44 -14.36
C ALA A 29 2.24 -2.11 -15.16
N THR A 30 2.22 -1.92 -16.47
CA THR A 30 1.22 -2.55 -17.37
C THR A 30 1.21 -4.09 -17.35
N ALA A 31 2.31 -4.71 -16.88
CA ALA A 31 2.40 -6.17 -16.74
C ALA A 31 2.02 -6.67 -15.33
N GLU A 32 1.73 -5.77 -14.38
CA GLU A 32 1.53 -6.05 -12.95
C GLU A 32 0.32 -6.95 -12.65
N ASP A 33 -0.71 -6.89 -13.51
CA ASP A 33 -1.95 -7.67 -13.41
C ASP A 33 -2.04 -8.83 -14.43
N SER A 34 -0.95 -9.10 -15.16
CA SER A 34 -0.92 -10.25 -16.07
C SER A 34 -0.70 -11.55 -15.29
N SER A 35 -1.28 -12.65 -15.77
CA SER A 35 -1.05 -14.01 -15.24
C SER A 35 0.41 -14.49 -15.29
N ILE A 36 1.32 -13.67 -15.83
CA ILE A 36 2.67 -14.05 -16.21
C ILE A 36 3.73 -13.46 -15.25
N ALA A 37 3.49 -12.29 -14.63
CA ALA A 37 4.46 -11.67 -13.72
C ALA A 37 3.87 -10.53 -12.87
N SER A 38 3.83 -10.69 -11.53
CA SER A 38 3.56 -9.56 -10.64
C SER A 38 4.84 -8.74 -10.44
N TRP A 39 4.78 -7.43 -10.72
CA TRP A 39 5.89 -6.49 -10.46
C TRP A 39 5.88 -5.99 -9.01
N ALA A 40 5.26 -6.76 -8.13
CA ALA A 40 5.03 -6.42 -6.73
C ALA A 40 6.34 -6.10 -6.02
N GLY A 41 6.47 -4.87 -5.52
CA GLY A 41 7.64 -4.43 -4.76
C GLY A 41 8.92 -4.23 -5.59
N GLU A 42 8.82 -4.24 -6.92
CA GLU A 42 9.95 -4.04 -7.84
C GLU A 42 10.10 -2.59 -8.30
N LEU A 43 9.05 -1.77 -8.15
CA LEU A 43 9.04 -0.36 -8.53
C LEU A 43 8.82 0.54 -7.31
N GLU A 44 9.31 1.78 -7.42
CA GLU A 44 9.31 2.72 -6.31
C GLU A 44 8.01 3.50 -6.22
N SER A 45 7.63 3.83 -4.98
CA SER A 45 6.53 4.72 -4.63
C SER A 45 7.06 5.82 -3.71
N TYR A 46 6.50 7.02 -3.84
CA TYR A 46 6.90 8.19 -3.04
C TYR A 46 5.68 8.79 -2.34
N LEU A 47 5.78 8.97 -1.04
CA LEU A 47 4.74 9.55 -0.20
C LEU A 47 5.03 11.01 0.14
N TYR A 48 3.97 11.73 0.51
CA TYR A 48 4.02 13.15 0.90
C TYR A 48 4.70 14.06 -0.15
N VAL A 49 4.38 13.83 -1.42
CA VAL A 49 4.91 14.61 -2.54
C VAL A 49 4.07 15.88 -2.71
N ASP A 50 4.71 17.03 -2.77
CA ASP A 50 4.03 18.30 -3.06
C ASP A 50 3.98 18.60 -4.57
N LYS A 51 3.27 19.66 -4.95
CA LYS A 51 3.15 20.10 -6.34
C LYS A 51 4.51 20.40 -6.99
N GLY A 52 5.47 20.94 -6.23
CA GLY A 52 6.77 21.36 -6.74
C GLY A 52 7.63 20.18 -7.17
N ASN A 53 7.56 19.08 -6.41
CA ASN A 53 8.35 17.87 -6.64
C ASN A 53 7.61 16.81 -7.49
N LEU A 54 6.35 17.04 -7.84
CA LEU A 54 5.49 16.03 -8.47
C LEU A 54 6.07 15.47 -9.77
N LEU A 55 6.48 16.33 -10.70
CA LEU A 55 6.99 15.90 -12.01
C LEU A 55 8.29 15.14 -11.88
N ASP A 56 9.14 15.54 -10.92
CA ASP A 56 10.39 14.83 -10.63
C ASP A 56 10.10 13.45 -10.06
N MET A 57 9.19 13.33 -9.09
CA MET A 57 8.82 12.02 -8.52
C MET A 57 8.18 11.09 -9.57
N ILE A 58 7.38 11.61 -10.50
CA ILE A 58 6.84 10.84 -11.62
C ILE A 58 7.98 10.32 -12.51
N LYS A 59 8.97 11.17 -12.83
CA LYS A 59 10.16 10.73 -13.58
C LYS A 59 10.95 9.69 -12.82
N THR A 60 11.10 9.82 -11.50
CA THR A 60 11.81 8.84 -10.69
C THR A 60 11.07 7.50 -10.69
N CYS A 61 9.73 7.49 -10.60
CA CYS A 61 8.92 6.28 -10.80
C CYS A 61 9.19 5.62 -12.16
N TRP A 62 9.25 6.39 -13.25
CA TRP A 62 9.60 5.82 -14.56
C TRP A 62 11.02 5.27 -14.61
N SER A 63 11.98 5.95 -13.97
CA SER A 63 13.36 5.49 -13.89
C SER A 63 13.52 4.20 -13.07
N SER A 64 12.61 3.93 -12.12
CA SER A 64 12.67 2.74 -11.27
C SER A 64 12.59 1.42 -12.07
N LEU A 65 12.01 1.45 -13.28
CA LEU A 65 11.99 0.33 -14.24
C LEU A 65 13.40 -0.10 -14.70
N PHE A 66 14.39 0.78 -14.57
CA PHE A 66 15.77 0.57 -14.99
C PHE A 66 16.74 0.37 -13.81
N THR A 67 16.22 0.14 -12.61
CA THR A 67 17.06 -0.27 -11.47
C THR A 67 17.65 -1.66 -11.72
N PRO A 68 18.81 -2.01 -11.12
CA PRO A 68 19.40 -3.34 -11.26
C PRO A 68 18.42 -4.46 -10.94
N ARG A 69 17.60 -4.26 -9.89
CA ARG A 69 16.58 -5.22 -9.46
C ARG A 69 15.48 -5.41 -10.52
N ALA A 70 14.92 -4.32 -11.03
CA ALA A 70 13.92 -4.36 -12.10
C ALA A 70 14.46 -4.98 -13.40
N ILE A 71 15.71 -4.67 -13.77
CA ILE A 71 16.37 -5.27 -14.94
C ILE A 71 16.53 -6.77 -14.75
N PHE A 72 17.08 -7.20 -13.61
CA PHE A 72 17.25 -8.62 -13.31
C PHE A 72 15.92 -9.38 -13.38
N TYR A 73 14.87 -8.84 -12.76
CA TYR A 73 13.52 -9.41 -12.81
C TYR A 73 13.00 -9.57 -14.25
N ARG A 74 13.23 -8.59 -15.13
CA ARG A 74 12.85 -8.68 -16.56
C ARG A 74 13.56 -9.83 -17.27
N PHE A 75 14.81 -10.09 -16.95
CA PHE A 75 15.55 -11.21 -17.54
C PHE A 75 15.03 -12.55 -17.01
N GLU A 76 14.84 -12.69 -15.70
CA GLU A 76 14.30 -13.92 -15.09
C GLU A 76 12.92 -14.28 -15.64
N LYS A 77 12.01 -13.30 -15.75
CA LYS A 77 10.67 -13.50 -16.30
C LYS A 77 10.62 -13.53 -17.83
N LYS A 78 11.78 -13.48 -18.51
CA LYS A 78 11.89 -13.46 -19.98
C LYS A 78 11.14 -12.30 -20.65
N LEU A 79 10.92 -11.20 -19.93
CA LEU A 79 10.24 -9.98 -20.39
C LEU A 79 11.18 -8.96 -21.05
N HIS A 80 12.49 -9.23 -21.11
CA HIS A 80 13.51 -8.31 -21.63
C HIS A 80 13.28 -7.85 -23.09
N ARG A 81 12.56 -8.63 -23.91
CA ARG A 81 12.23 -8.29 -25.31
C ARG A 81 10.90 -7.54 -25.45
N MET A 82 10.11 -7.43 -24.38
CA MET A 82 8.82 -6.76 -24.40
C MET A 82 8.98 -5.29 -24.06
N LYS A 83 8.17 -4.44 -24.71
CA LYS A 83 7.98 -3.06 -24.27
C LYS A 83 7.15 -3.08 -22.99
N VAL A 84 7.77 -2.71 -21.86
CA VAL A 84 7.06 -2.53 -20.59
C VAL A 84 6.88 -1.04 -20.38
N SER A 85 5.64 -0.62 -20.17
CA SER A 85 5.28 0.75 -19.83
C SER A 85 4.83 0.83 -18.37
N VAL A 86 5.16 1.93 -17.71
CA VAL A 86 4.78 2.20 -16.32
C VAL A 86 3.82 3.38 -16.32
N ALA A 87 2.58 3.13 -15.93
CA ALA A 87 1.68 4.17 -15.52
C ALA A 87 2.09 4.67 -14.13
N VAL A 88 1.74 5.93 -13.82
CA VAL A 88 1.99 6.49 -12.49
C VAL A 88 0.67 7.00 -11.93
N VAL A 89 0.27 6.43 -10.80
CA VAL A 89 -0.91 6.81 -10.06
C VAL A 89 -0.54 7.96 -9.12
N VAL A 90 -1.22 9.10 -9.29
CA VAL A 90 -1.12 10.24 -8.38
C VAL A 90 -2.41 10.32 -7.59
N GLN A 91 -2.35 9.99 -6.31
CA GLN A 91 -3.51 9.90 -5.43
C GLN A 91 -3.36 10.82 -4.22
N LYS A 92 -4.49 11.21 -3.63
CA LYS A 92 -4.51 11.92 -2.35
C LYS A 92 -3.68 11.15 -1.30
N MET A 93 -2.83 11.88 -0.57
CA MET A 93 -2.09 11.31 0.56
C MET A 93 -3.02 11.15 1.77
N VAL A 94 -3.03 9.96 2.37
CA VAL A 94 -3.72 9.70 3.64
C VAL A 94 -2.68 9.80 4.75
N ASN A 95 -2.85 10.71 5.71
CA ASN A 95 -1.91 10.86 6.82
C ASN A 95 -2.26 9.88 7.94
N SER A 96 -1.92 8.60 7.74
CA SER A 96 -2.43 7.53 8.59
C SER A 96 -1.80 7.51 9.98
N GLU A 97 -2.65 7.29 10.98
CA GLU A 97 -2.26 7.02 12.36
C GLU A 97 -1.97 5.53 12.54
N ILE A 98 -2.76 4.70 11.85
CA ILE A 98 -2.63 3.26 11.75
C ILE A 98 -2.81 2.90 10.28
N SER A 99 -2.03 1.95 9.77
CA SER A 99 -2.19 1.41 8.44
C SER A 99 -1.90 -0.09 8.46
N GLY A 100 -2.22 -0.75 7.36
CA GLY A 100 -2.13 -2.20 7.34
C GLY A 100 -2.41 -2.84 6.01
N ILE A 101 -2.35 -4.16 6.05
CA ILE A 101 -2.64 -5.06 4.95
C ILE A 101 -3.71 -6.03 5.43
N THR A 102 -4.64 -6.38 4.56
CA THR A 102 -5.65 -7.40 4.81
C THR A 102 -5.63 -8.42 3.69
N PHE A 103 -5.46 -9.69 4.04
CA PHE A 103 -5.65 -10.82 3.14
C PHE A 103 -7.04 -11.42 3.39
N THR A 104 -7.89 -11.47 2.37
CA THR A 104 -9.26 -12.00 2.52
C THR A 104 -9.34 -13.53 2.55
N ALA A 105 -8.20 -14.20 2.39
CA ALA A 105 -7.99 -15.62 2.67
C ALA A 105 -6.70 -15.78 3.48
N HIS A 106 -6.62 -16.76 4.36
CA HIS A 106 -5.46 -16.95 5.23
C HIS A 106 -4.24 -17.35 4.39
N PRO A 107 -3.14 -16.56 4.37
CA PRO A 107 -2.04 -16.77 3.42
C PRO A 107 -1.23 -18.05 3.68
N VAL A 108 -1.18 -18.53 4.93
CA VAL A 108 -0.48 -19.78 5.31
C VAL A 108 -1.37 -21.03 5.20
N THR A 109 -2.51 -21.06 5.89
CA THR A 109 -3.41 -22.24 5.88
C THR A 109 -4.23 -22.36 4.60
N LYS A 110 -4.28 -21.29 3.79
CA LYS A 110 -5.09 -21.17 2.56
C LYS A 110 -6.59 -21.23 2.81
N ASP A 111 -7.02 -21.08 4.06
CA ASP A 111 -8.43 -21.06 4.42
C ASP A 111 -9.10 -19.78 3.88
N ARG A 112 -10.04 -19.97 2.96
CA ARG A 112 -10.80 -18.88 2.32
C ARG A 112 -11.90 -18.33 3.21
N ASN A 113 -12.21 -18.95 4.35
CA ASN A 113 -13.17 -18.44 5.32
C ASN A 113 -12.50 -17.53 6.36
N GLN A 114 -11.17 -17.54 6.43
CA GLN A 114 -10.41 -16.73 7.38
C GLN A 114 -9.75 -15.54 6.68
N MET A 115 -9.98 -14.34 7.22
CA MET A 115 -9.30 -13.12 6.83
C MET A 115 -8.19 -12.80 7.84
N VAL A 116 -7.02 -12.41 7.35
CA VAL A 116 -5.91 -11.97 8.18
C VAL A 116 -5.73 -10.48 8.00
N ILE A 117 -5.85 -9.73 9.10
CA ILE A 117 -5.66 -8.28 9.14
C ILE A 117 -4.37 -8.00 9.91
N GLU A 118 -3.44 -7.32 9.26
CA GLU A 118 -2.19 -6.85 9.85
C GLU A 118 -2.22 -5.34 10.03
N ALA A 119 -1.86 -4.84 11.21
CA ALA A 119 -1.91 -3.42 11.54
C ALA A 119 -0.65 -2.92 12.26
N GLY A 120 -0.23 -1.71 11.91
CA GLY A 120 0.91 -1.03 12.52
C GLY A 120 0.68 0.47 12.66
N TRP A 121 1.42 1.10 13.58
CA TRP A 121 1.40 2.55 13.77
C TRP A 121 2.08 3.29 12.61
N GLY A 122 1.53 4.43 12.21
CA GLY A 122 2.05 5.29 11.15
C GLY A 122 1.77 4.76 9.74
N GLN A 123 2.59 5.16 8.76
CA GLN A 123 2.41 4.80 7.35
C GLN A 123 2.72 3.33 7.02
N GLY A 124 1.97 2.82 6.03
CA GLY A 124 1.96 1.41 5.64
C GLY A 124 3.24 0.91 4.98
N GLU A 125 4.12 1.82 4.54
CA GLU A 125 5.45 1.49 4.01
C GLU A 125 6.26 0.61 4.97
N SER A 126 6.06 0.79 6.28
CA SER A 126 6.76 0.00 7.30
C SER A 126 6.36 -1.47 7.32
N ILE A 127 5.08 -1.76 7.05
CA ILE A 127 4.53 -3.12 7.02
C ILE A 127 4.88 -3.77 5.68
N VAL A 128 4.62 -3.08 4.57
CA VAL A 128 4.90 -3.58 3.21
C VAL A 128 6.39 -3.90 3.03
N ALA A 129 7.29 -3.12 3.64
CA ALA A 129 8.73 -3.35 3.59
C ALA A 129 9.24 -4.37 4.64
N GLY A 130 8.37 -4.96 5.46
CA GLY A 130 8.75 -5.91 6.51
C GLY A 130 9.64 -5.31 7.61
N LYS A 131 9.57 -3.99 7.82
CA LYS A 131 10.43 -3.28 8.79
C LYS A 131 9.93 -3.37 10.23
N ILE A 132 8.66 -3.74 10.41
CA ILE A 132 8.03 -3.90 11.72
C ILE A 132 7.31 -5.23 11.81
N THR A 133 7.11 -5.72 13.02
CA THR A 133 6.16 -6.81 13.30
C THR A 133 4.80 -6.18 13.59
N PRO A 134 3.79 -6.36 12.74
CA PRO A 134 2.45 -5.79 12.97
C PRO A 134 1.71 -6.55 14.07
N ASP A 135 0.60 -5.96 14.55
CA ASP A 135 -0.45 -6.77 15.17
C ASP A 135 -1.13 -7.61 14.09
N THR A 136 -1.59 -8.80 14.46
CA THR A 136 -2.31 -9.70 13.58
C THR A 136 -3.66 -10.05 14.20
N TYR A 137 -4.72 -9.93 13.40
CA TYR A 137 -6.08 -10.26 13.78
C TYR A 137 -6.64 -11.27 12.78
N ILE A 138 -7.13 -12.41 13.26
CA ILE A 138 -7.77 -13.42 12.41
C ILE A 138 -9.28 -13.32 12.57
N TYR A 139 -9.95 -12.96 11.48
CA TYR A 139 -11.40 -12.81 11.41
C TYR A 139 -12.02 -13.96 10.63
N ASP A 140 -12.98 -14.66 11.24
CA ASP A 140 -13.74 -15.72 10.58
C ASP A 140 -14.98 -15.11 9.89
N LYS A 141 -15.06 -15.27 8.57
CA LYS A 141 -16.13 -14.70 7.73
C LYS A 141 -17.46 -15.46 7.83
N VAL A 142 -17.45 -16.69 8.33
CA VAL A 142 -18.67 -17.52 8.49
C VAL A 142 -19.34 -17.19 9.81
N ILE A 143 -18.56 -17.18 10.90
CA ILE A 143 -19.04 -16.79 12.23
C ILE A 143 -19.26 -15.28 12.29
N GLY A 144 -18.51 -14.52 11.49
CA GLY A 144 -18.55 -13.08 11.47
C GLY A 144 -17.88 -12.46 12.70
N SER A 145 -16.84 -13.11 13.25
CA SER A 145 -16.19 -12.70 14.49
C SER A 145 -14.68 -12.86 14.45
N LEU A 146 -14.00 -12.15 15.34
CA LEU A 146 -12.57 -12.30 15.56
C LEU A 146 -12.30 -13.60 16.35
N ILE A 147 -11.42 -14.45 15.82
CA ILE A 147 -11.10 -15.76 16.40
C ILE A 147 -9.68 -15.84 16.97
N ASP A 148 -8.78 -14.93 16.56
CA ASP A 148 -7.44 -14.83 17.14
C ASP A 148 -6.89 -13.39 17.10
N ILE A 149 -6.06 -13.07 18.08
CA ILE A 149 -5.41 -11.76 18.26
C ILE A 149 -3.96 -11.97 18.70
N ASN A 150 -3.03 -11.43 17.91
CA ASN A 150 -1.63 -11.34 18.28
C ASN A 150 -1.18 -9.87 18.29
N ILE A 151 -0.71 -9.39 19.45
CA ILE A 151 -0.28 -8.01 19.64
C ILE A 151 1.24 -7.93 19.70
N SER A 152 1.82 -7.13 18.81
CA SER A 152 3.26 -6.96 18.68
C SER A 152 3.72 -5.62 19.23
N SER A 153 4.84 -5.59 19.95
CA SER A 153 5.42 -4.31 20.36
C SER A 153 6.13 -3.64 19.18
N GLN A 154 5.73 -2.40 18.86
CA GLN A 154 6.30 -1.63 17.75
C GLN A 154 7.17 -0.48 18.29
N LYS A 155 8.45 -0.46 17.90
CA LYS A 155 9.42 0.54 18.38
C LYS A 155 9.48 1.80 17.54
N GLU A 156 9.20 1.69 16.25
CA GLU A 156 9.36 2.77 15.28
C GLU A 156 8.16 2.82 14.32
N MET A 157 7.86 4.00 13.80
CA MET A 157 6.79 4.24 12.84
C MET A 157 7.24 5.27 11.80
N ILE A 158 6.66 5.19 10.60
CA ILE A 158 6.91 6.13 9.52
C ILE A 158 5.86 7.24 9.56
N VAL A 159 6.31 8.49 9.49
CA VAL A 159 5.45 9.69 9.50
C VAL A 159 5.89 10.67 8.43
N SER A 160 5.03 11.67 8.15
CA SER A 160 5.39 12.80 7.30
C SER A 160 6.65 13.53 7.80
N LYS A 161 7.53 13.91 6.86
CA LYS A 161 8.64 14.83 7.10
C LYS A 161 8.16 16.26 6.84
N SER A 162 8.72 17.23 7.56
CA SER A 162 8.47 18.64 7.25
C SER A 162 8.98 18.95 5.84
N GLY A 163 8.15 19.59 5.00
CA GLY A 163 8.45 19.82 3.59
C GLY A 163 7.86 18.74 2.69
N SER A 164 8.59 17.65 2.47
CA SER A 164 8.20 16.54 1.59
C SER A 164 8.81 15.21 2.06
N GLY A 165 8.16 14.10 1.73
CA GLY A 165 8.64 12.75 2.02
C GLY A 165 8.32 12.25 3.43
N THR A 166 8.97 11.15 3.80
CA THR A 166 8.75 10.45 5.07
C THR A 166 9.98 10.49 5.97
N LYS A 167 9.78 10.22 7.25
CA LYS A 167 10.84 9.96 8.23
C LYS A 167 10.40 8.89 9.22
N THR A 168 11.38 8.15 9.73
CA THR A 168 11.17 7.20 10.82
C THR A 168 11.27 7.91 12.17
N VAL A 169 10.32 7.66 13.06
CA VAL A 169 10.32 8.16 14.43
C VAL A 169 10.03 7.04 15.41
N LYS A 170 10.44 7.19 16.67
CA LYS A 170 10.09 6.23 17.73
C LYS A 170 8.61 6.30 18.06
N VAL A 171 7.99 5.14 18.25
CA VAL A 171 6.64 5.05 18.82
C VAL A 171 6.72 5.42 20.31
N PRO A 172 5.84 6.29 20.83
CA PRO A 172 5.79 6.57 22.26
C PRO A 172 5.65 5.27 23.07
N LYS A 173 6.44 5.11 24.14
CA LYS A 173 6.45 3.87 24.95
C LYS A 173 5.06 3.42 25.39
N ILE A 174 4.19 4.37 25.71
CA ILE A 174 2.80 4.13 26.12
C ILE A 174 1.98 3.44 25.00
N LYS A 175 2.27 3.73 23.73
CA LYS A 175 1.60 3.15 22.56
C LYS A 175 2.26 1.89 22.01
N ALA A 176 3.55 1.67 22.30
CA ALA A 176 4.36 0.65 21.63
C ALA A 176 3.75 -0.76 21.73
N SER A 177 3.24 -1.13 22.91
CA SER A 177 2.62 -2.44 23.17
C SER A 177 1.08 -2.39 23.21
N GLN A 178 0.47 -1.27 22.80
CA GLN A 178 -0.99 -1.19 22.67
C GLN A 178 -1.44 -1.90 21.40
N GLN A 179 -2.63 -2.48 21.49
CA GLN A 179 -3.38 -2.96 20.33
C GLN A 179 -3.69 -1.79 19.39
N LYS A 180 -3.42 -1.97 18.09
CA LYS A 180 -3.51 -0.88 17.10
C LYS A 180 -4.96 -0.60 16.73
N LEU A 181 -5.74 -1.64 16.43
CA LEU A 181 -7.16 -1.48 16.06
C LEU A 181 -8.09 -1.89 17.19
N SER A 182 -9.15 -1.11 17.42
CA SER A 182 -10.25 -1.56 18.28
C SER A 182 -11.07 -2.66 17.61
N GLY A 183 -11.83 -3.44 18.39
CA GLY A 183 -12.74 -4.44 17.84
C GLY A 183 -13.73 -3.84 16.83
N GLU A 184 -14.28 -2.65 17.11
CA GLU A 184 -15.18 -1.96 16.18
C GLU A 184 -14.49 -1.61 14.85
N GLN A 185 -13.23 -1.17 14.90
CA GLN A 185 -12.46 -0.86 13.69
C GLN A 185 -12.16 -2.11 12.87
N ILE A 186 -11.80 -3.21 13.53
CA ILE A 186 -11.57 -4.52 12.90
C ILE A 186 -12.83 -4.97 12.17
N MET A 187 -13.99 -4.94 12.85
CA MET A 187 -15.28 -5.33 12.27
C MET A 187 -15.65 -4.47 11.05
N LYS A 188 -15.48 -3.14 11.15
CA LYS A 188 -15.74 -2.22 10.03
C LYS A 188 -14.84 -2.51 8.83
N LEU A 189 -13.56 -2.77 9.09
CA LEU A 189 -12.60 -3.10 8.04
C LEU A 189 -12.93 -4.44 7.38
N ALA A 190 -13.24 -5.48 8.15
CA ALA A 190 -13.62 -6.80 7.64
C ALA A 190 -14.81 -6.70 6.68
N VAL A 191 -15.87 -5.97 7.04
CA VAL A 191 -17.04 -5.75 6.17
C VAL A 191 -16.68 -5.04 4.86
N ILE A 192 -15.73 -4.10 4.89
CA ILE A 192 -15.26 -3.42 3.66
C ILE A 192 -14.47 -4.42 2.79
N CYS A 193 -13.56 -5.19 3.39
CA CYS A 193 -12.74 -6.17 2.69
C CYS A 193 -13.58 -7.29 2.06
N GLU A 194 -14.62 -7.78 2.74
CA GLU A 194 -15.58 -8.74 2.17
C GLU A 194 -16.33 -8.18 0.96
N LYS A 195 -16.73 -6.90 1.00
CA LYS A 195 -17.37 -6.26 -0.16
C LYS A 195 -16.43 -6.17 -1.34
N ILE A 196 -15.15 -5.88 -1.10
CA ILE A 196 -14.11 -5.83 -2.14
C ILE A 196 -13.89 -7.24 -2.73
N GLU A 197 -13.69 -8.25 -1.88
CA GLU A 197 -13.55 -9.65 -2.33
C GLU A 197 -14.78 -10.10 -3.14
N LYS A 198 -15.98 -9.80 -2.68
CA LYS A 198 -17.23 -10.12 -3.39
C LYS A 198 -17.31 -9.42 -4.75
N HIS A 199 -16.83 -8.18 -4.85
CA HIS A 199 -16.77 -7.44 -6.10
C HIS A 199 -15.83 -8.09 -7.11
N TYR A 200 -14.60 -8.43 -6.69
CA TYR A 200 -13.58 -9.03 -7.55
C TYR A 200 -13.73 -10.55 -7.74
N ARG A 201 -14.55 -11.22 -6.92
CA ARG A 201 -14.87 -12.66 -6.95
C ARG A 201 -13.66 -13.59 -6.74
N VAL A 202 -12.53 -13.04 -6.31
CA VAL A 202 -11.32 -13.78 -5.97
C VAL A 202 -10.72 -13.16 -4.70
N PRO A 203 -10.03 -13.96 -3.86
CA PRO A 203 -9.40 -13.43 -2.66
C PRO A 203 -8.44 -12.28 -2.96
N GLN A 204 -8.44 -11.27 -2.08
CA GLN A 204 -7.71 -10.03 -2.27
C GLN A 204 -6.67 -9.82 -1.17
N ASP A 205 -5.56 -9.21 -1.57
CA ASP A 205 -4.56 -8.55 -0.75
C ASP A 205 -4.83 -7.04 -0.83
N ILE A 206 -5.20 -6.44 0.30
CA ILE A 206 -5.76 -5.09 0.38
C ILE A 206 -4.90 -4.24 1.30
N GLU A 207 -4.34 -3.14 0.78
CA GLU A 207 -3.72 -2.11 1.62
C GLU A 207 -4.75 -1.08 2.06
N TRP A 208 -4.68 -0.69 3.33
CA TRP A 208 -5.58 0.28 3.92
C TRP A 208 -4.87 1.22 4.90
N ALA A 209 -5.52 2.35 5.16
CA ALA A 209 -5.04 3.41 6.04
C ALA A 209 -6.19 3.93 6.90
N LEU A 210 -5.90 4.24 8.15
CA LEU A 210 -6.81 4.86 9.11
C LEU A 210 -6.30 6.24 9.51
N GLU A 211 -7.09 7.27 9.22
CA GLU A 211 -6.81 8.67 9.57
C GLU A 211 -8.03 9.24 10.29
N LYS A 212 -7.86 9.69 11.54
CA LYS A 212 -8.94 10.30 12.34
C LYS A 212 -10.19 9.41 12.41
N ASN A 213 -9.97 8.12 12.68
CA ASN A 213 -11.00 7.08 12.72
C ASN A 213 -11.75 6.84 11.39
N LYS A 214 -11.26 7.37 10.27
CA LYS A 214 -11.80 7.12 8.93
C LYS A 214 -10.89 6.16 8.17
N LEU A 215 -11.48 5.06 7.69
CA LEU A 215 -10.81 4.05 6.89
C LEU A 215 -10.75 4.47 5.42
N TYR A 216 -9.60 4.22 4.80
CA TYR A 216 -9.33 4.42 3.39
C TYR A 216 -8.70 3.15 2.83
N ILE A 217 -9.19 2.69 1.67
CA ILE A 217 -8.54 1.63 0.90
C ILE A 217 -7.55 2.30 -0.04
N THR A 218 -6.30 1.88 0.00
CA THR A 218 -5.22 2.50 -0.78
C THR A 218 -4.77 1.64 -1.94
N GLN A 219 -4.97 0.33 -1.87
CA GLN A 219 -4.68 -0.61 -2.97
C GLN A 219 -5.46 -1.91 -2.74
N THR A 220 -5.78 -2.62 -3.82
CA THR A 220 -6.32 -3.98 -3.78
C THR A 220 -5.75 -4.75 -4.95
N ARG A 221 -5.44 -6.03 -4.76
CA ARG A 221 -4.95 -6.93 -5.81
C ARG A 221 -5.34 -8.38 -5.50
N PRO A 222 -5.45 -9.27 -6.50
CA PRO A 222 -5.74 -10.68 -6.25
C PRO A 222 -4.58 -11.39 -5.53
N ILE A 223 -4.91 -12.29 -4.60
CA ILE A 223 -3.94 -13.23 -4.02
C ILE A 223 -3.64 -14.31 -5.05
N THR A 224 -2.37 -14.46 -5.45
CA THR A 224 -1.93 -15.39 -6.50
C THR A 224 -1.27 -16.67 -5.98
N THR A 225 -1.08 -16.79 -4.66
CA THR A 225 -0.33 -17.86 -3.99
C THR A 225 -1.19 -18.90 -3.27
N LEU A 226 -2.52 -18.78 -3.36
CA LEU A 226 -3.47 -19.75 -2.77
C LEU A 226 -3.42 -21.10 -3.48
#